data_AF-A0AA35S6T3-F1
#
_entry.id   AF-A0AA35S6T3-F1
#
_cell.length_a   1.000
_cell.length_b   1.000
_cell.length_c   1.000
_cell.angle_alpha   90.00
_cell.angle_beta   90.00
_cell.angle_gamma   90.00
#
_symmetry.space_group_name_H-M   'P 1'
#
loop_
_entity.id
_entity.type
_entity.pdbx_description
1 polymer ?
#
loop_
_entity_poly.entity_id
_entity_poly.type
_entity_poly.pdbx_seq_one_letter_code
_entity_poly.pdbx_strand_id
1 'polypeptide(L)'
;MAQAAYISRLARSTFLEVMYEDYIRTARAKGLKERVILYRHTFRNAILPLVTLSGILLGFALAGSVVIESVFGVKGLGAVLIGAISERDHIVIQNLVLFYG
;
A
#
# COMPACT_ATOMS: atom_id res chain seq x y z
N MET A 1 15.31 -0.98 -3.33
CA MET A 1 15.32 0.05 -4.40
C MET A 1 14.51 -0.33 -5.63
N ALA A 2 14.46 -1.61 -6.06
CA ALA A 2 13.67 -2.04 -7.22
C ALA A 2 12.15 -1.77 -7.11
N GLN A 3 11.56 -1.97 -5.93
CA GLN A 3 10.12 -1.72 -5.71
C GLN A 3 9.73 -0.25 -5.87
N ALA A 4 10.54 0.69 -5.35
CA ALA A 4 10.29 2.12 -5.50
C ALA A 4 10.34 2.56 -6.98
N ALA A 5 11.29 2.01 -7.75
CA ALA A 5 11.38 2.26 -9.19
C ALA A 5 10.17 1.70 -9.96
N TYR A 6 9.68 0.51 -9.57
CA TYR A 6 8.47 -0.09 -10.14
C TYR A 6 7.24 0.77 -9.86
N ILE A 7 7.01 1.17 -8.60
CA ILE A 7 5.89 2.02 -8.20
C ILE A 7 5.91 3.35 -8.96
N SER A 8 7.09 3.96 -9.13
CA SER A 8 7.24 5.22 -9.86
C SER A 8 6.85 5.08 -11.34
N ARG A 9 7.26 3.98 -11.98
CA ARG A 9 6.91 3.69 -13.37
C ARG A 9 5.41 3.39 -13.52
N LEU A 10 4.86 2.60 -12.59
CA LEU A 10 3.44 2.28 -12.57
C LEU A 10 2.60 3.54 -12.39
N ALA A 11 2.95 4.39 -11.42
CA ALA A 11 2.28 5.66 -11.17
C ALA A 11 2.27 6.55 -12.42
N ARG A 12 3.38 6.61 -13.15
CA ARG A 12 3.45 7.34 -14.43
C ARG A 12 2.55 6.72 -15.50
N SER A 13 2.53 5.40 -15.65
CA SER A 13 1.69 4.71 -16.65
C SER A 13 0.21 4.97 -16.39
N THR A 14 -0.24 4.73 -15.16
CA THR A 14 -1.64 4.88 -14.77
C THR A 14 -2.09 6.33 -14.92
N PHE A 15 -1.24 7.30 -14.56
CA PHE A 15 -1.54 8.71 -14.79
C PHE A 15 -1.73 9.05 -16.27
N LEU A 16 -0.86 8.54 -17.15
CA LEU A 16 -0.95 8.79 -18.58
C LEU A 16 -2.21 8.15 -19.16
N GLU A 17 -2.50 6.89 -18.82
CA GLU A 17 -3.70 6.18 -19.26
C GLU A 17 -4.98 6.96 -18.91
N VAL A 18 -5.10 7.40 -17.65
CA VAL A 18 -6.23 8.18 -17.16
C VAL A 18 -6.35 9.54 -17.87
N MET A 19 -5.23 10.22 -18.17
CA MET A 19 -5.23 11.48 -18.91
C MET A 19 -5.76 11.36 -20.35
N TYR A 20 -5.68 10.16 -20.96
CA TYR A 20 -6.17 9.90 -22.31
C TYR A 20 -7.64 9.45 -22.35
N GLU A 21 -8.30 9.29 -21.20
CA GLU A 21 -9.71 8.89 -21.14
C GLU A 21 -10.66 10.00 -21.65
N ASP A 22 -11.76 9.59 -22.27
CA ASP A 22 -12.68 10.50 -22.96
C ASP A 22 -13.41 11.47 -22.02
N TYR A 23 -13.58 11.13 -20.74
CA TYR A 23 -14.16 12.08 -19.78
C TYR A 23 -13.19 13.22 -19.44
N ILE A 24 -11.88 13.02 -19.53
CA ILE A 24 -10.88 14.09 -19.38
C ILE A 24 -10.97 15.03 -20.58
N ARG A 25 -11.07 14.49 -21.80
CA ARG A 25 -11.28 15.29 -23.02
C ARG A 25 -12.57 16.10 -22.93
N THR A 26 -13.64 15.48 -22.44
CA THR A 26 -14.93 16.14 -22.22
C THR A 26 -14.82 17.25 -21.14
N ALA A 27 -14.10 17.00 -20.05
CA ALA A 27 -13.86 18.01 -19.02
C ALA A 27 -13.08 19.21 -19.56
N ARG A 28 -12.10 18.98 -20.43
CA ARG A 28 -11.35 20.03 -21.11
C ARG A 28 -12.23 20.81 -22.10
N ALA A 29 -13.08 20.13 -22.87
CA ALA A 29 -14.05 20.77 -23.77
C ALA A 29 -15.10 21.63 -23.03
N LYS A 30 -15.46 21.24 -21.80
CA LYS A 30 -16.31 22.03 -20.90
C LYS A 30 -15.59 23.24 -20.27
N GLY A 31 -14.31 23.44 -20.54
CA GLY A 31 -13.54 24.59 -20.04
C GLY A 31 -13.08 24.48 -18.58
N LEU A 32 -13.01 23.27 -18.01
CA LEU A 32 -12.45 23.10 -16.67
C LEU A 32 -10.96 23.47 -16.64
N LYS A 33 -10.53 24.15 -15.57
CA LYS A 33 -9.11 24.46 -15.35
C LYS A 33 -8.29 23.17 -15.22
N GLU A 34 -7.10 23.13 -15.83
CA GLU A 34 -6.23 21.94 -15.82
C GLU A 34 -5.91 21.44 -14.40
N ARG A 35 -5.78 22.35 -13.41
CA ARG A 35 -5.64 21.98 -11.98
C ARG A 35 -6.81 21.14 -11.46
N VAL A 36 -8.05 21.48 -11.84
CA VAL A 36 -9.23 20.70 -11.42
C VAL A 36 -9.23 19.33 -12.07
N ILE A 37 -8.84 19.27 -13.34
CA ILE A 37 -8.68 18.01 -14.09
C ILE A 37 -7.66 17.12 -13.38
N LEU A 38 -6.45 17.63 -13.12
CA LEU A 38 -5.37 16.89 -12.45
C LEU A 38 -5.75 16.35 -11.07
N TYR A 39 -6.24 17.21 -10.16
CA TYR A 39 -6.47 16.79 -8.78
C TYR A 39 -7.79 16.05 -8.56
N ARG A 40 -8.86 16.45 -9.25
CA ARG A 40 -10.20 15.91 -9.01
C ARG A 40 -10.53 14.72 -9.90
N HIS A 41 -10.04 14.71 -11.13
CA HIS A 41 -10.37 13.70 -12.13
C HIS A 41 -9.22 12.72 -12.33
N THR A 42 -8.01 13.19 -12.62
CA THR A 42 -6.88 12.31 -12.93
C THR A 42 -6.32 11.61 -11.70
N PHE A 43 -5.93 12.35 -10.66
CA PHE A 43 -5.28 11.79 -9.47
C PHE A 43 -6.17 10.77 -8.74
N ARG A 44 -7.47 11.08 -8.59
CA ARG A 44 -8.42 10.19 -7.91
C ARG A 44 -8.63 8.86 -8.62
N ASN A 45 -8.52 8.84 -9.95
CA ASN A 45 -8.67 7.62 -10.74
C ASN A 45 -7.33 6.89 -10.91
N ALA A 46 -6.22 7.61 -11.07
CA ALA A 46 -4.89 7.02 -11.23
C ALA A 46 -4.29 6.42 -9.94
N ILE A 47 -4.81 6.79 -8.76
CA ILE A 47 -4.31 6.30 -7.47
C ILE A 47 -4.81 4.90 -7.11
N LEU A 48 -5.91 4.43 -7.73
CA LEU A 48 -6.52 3.15 -7.39
C LEU A 48 -5.52 1.97 -7.48
N PRO A 49 -4.75 1.80 -8.57
CA PRO A 49 -3.76 0.72 -8.66
C PRO A 49 -2.60 0.88 -7.66
N LEU A 50 -2.22 2.12 -7.34
CA LEU A 50 -1.14 2.41 -6.41
C LEU A 50 -1.51 2.04 -4.98
N VAL A 51 -2.75 2.31 -4.57
CA VAL A 51 -3.24 1.94 -3.22
C VAL A 51 -3.31 0.43 -3.08
N THR A 52 -3.84 -0.27 -4.09
CA THR A 52 -3.90 -1.74 -4.07
C THR A 52 -2.52 -2.35 -3.95
N LEU A 53 -1.55 -1.89 -4.76
CA LEU A 53 -0.18 -2.40 -4.68
C LEU A 53 0.48 -2.03 -3.35
N SER A 54 0.23 -0.84 -2.82
CA SER A 54 0.78 -0.40 -1.54
C SER A 54 0.26 -1.26 -0.39
N GLY A 55 -1.02 -1.65 -0.41
CA GLY A 55 -1.60 -2.57 0.56
C GLY A 55 -0.92 -3.94 0.54
N ILE A 56 -0.67 -4.48 -0.64
CA ILE A 56 0.07 -5.75 -0.81
C ILE A 56 1.49 -5.63 -0.24
N LEU A 57 2.20 -4.55 -0.58
CA LEU A 57 3.56 -4.31 -0.08
C LEU A 57 3.61 -4.10 1.43
N LEU A 58 2.59 -3.47 2.02
CA LEU A 58 2.46 -3.36 3.47
C LEU A 58 2.29 -4.74 4.11
N GLY A 59 1.47 -5.63 3.55
CA GLY A 59 1.34 -7.00 4.03
C GLY A 59 2.68 -7.75 4.00
N PHE A 60 3.43 -7.63 2.90
CA PHE A 60 4.78 -8.20 2.83
C PHE A 60 5.75 -7.59 3.83
N ALA A 61 5.67 -6.27 4.06
CA ALA A 61 6.51 -5.60 5.04
C ALA A 61 6.21 -6.06 6.48
N LEU A 62 4.93 -6.21 6.84
CA LEU A 62 4.49 -6.73 8.13
C LEU A 62 4.94 -8.17 8.35
N ALA A 63 4.78 -9.03 7.32
CA ALA A 63 5.26 -10.42 7.38
C ALA A 63 6.78 -10.50 7.52
N GLY A 64 7.52 -9.65 6.79
CA GLY A 64 8.98 -9.56 6.89
C GLY A 64 9.49 -8.96 8.21
N SER A 65 8.70 -8.11 8.87
CA SER A 65 9.06 -7.46 10.14
C SER A 65 9.41 -8.47 11.21
N VAL A 66 8.70 -9.60 11.30
CA VAL A 66 8.93 -10.64 12.32
C VAL A 66 10.36 -11.20 12.25
N VAL A 67 10.88 -11.39 11.03
CA VAL A 67 12.25 -11.88 10.82
C VAL A 67 13.27 -10.81 11.24
N ILE A 68 13.01 -9.55 10.91
CA ILE A 68 13.87 -8.42 11.27
C ILE A 68 13.91 -8.23 12.79
N GLU A 69 12.76 -8.29 13.46
CA GLU A 69 12.64 -8.24 14.93
C GLU A 69 13.48 -9.33 15.61
N SER A 70 13.42 -10.55 15.07
CA SER A 70 14.17 -11.70 15.59
C SER A 70 15.68 -11.57 15.41
N VAL A 71 16.14 -11.08 14.26
CA VAL A 71 17.57 -10.94 13.96
C VAL A 71 18.21 -9.77 14.71
N PHE A 72 17.51 -8.63 14.81
CA PHE A 72 18.04 -7.42 15.42
C PHE A 72 17.71 -7.28 16.91
N GLY A 73 16.98 -8.24 17.50
CA GLY A 73 16.57 -8.19 18.91
C GLY A 73 15.64 -7.02 19.25
N VAL A 74 14.97 -6.45 18.25
CA VAL A 74 14.02 -5.35 18.41
C VAL A 74 12.70 -5.93 18.89
N LYS A 75 12.19 -5.43 20.01
CA LYS A 75 10.90 -5.86 20.56
C LYS A 75 9.74 -5.28 19.74
N GLY A 76 9.17 -6.10 18.86
CA GLY A 76 7.94 -5.80 18.12
C GLY A 76 6.83 -6.83 18.37
N LEU A 77 5.73 -6.70 17.63
CA LEU A 77 4.55 -7.57 17.76
C LEU A 77 4.85 -9.03 17.36
N GLY A 78 5.77 -9.25 16.42
CA GLY A 78 6.23 -10.58 16.04
C GLY A 78 7.04 -11.25 17.14
N ALA A 79 7.92 -10.51 17.81
CA ALA A 79 8.66 -11.01 18.97
C ALA A 79 7.72 -11.41 20.13
N VAL A 80 6.66 -10.63 20.38
CA VAL A 80 5.63 -10.96 21.38
C VAL A 80 4.86 -12.23 21.01
N LEU A 81 4.53 -12.42 19.73
CA LEU A 81 3.87 -13.64 19.24
C LEU A 81 4.75 -14.87 19.50
N ILE A 82 6.05 -14.80 19.18
CA ILE A 82 6.99 -15.91 19.42
C ILE A 82 7.11 -16.23 20.91
N GLY A 83 7.17 -15.19 21.77
CA GLY A 83 7.16 -15.36 23.22
C GLY A 83 5.89 -16.05 23.72
N ALA A 84 4.72 -15.61 23.26
CA ALA A 84 3.44 -16.20 23.62
C ALA A 84 3.31 -17.67 23.18
N ILE A 85 3.89 -18.05 22.03
CA ILE A 85 3.97 -19.46 21.59
C ILE A 85 4.81 -20.29 22.56
N SER A 86 5.94 -19.74 23.01
CA SER A 86 6.82 -20.42 23.97
C SER A 86 6.15 -20.61 25.33
N GLU A 87 5.39 -19.61 25.78
CA GLU A 87 4.66 -19.63 27.06
C GLU A 87 3.28 -20.31 26.96
N ARG A 88 2.85 -20.71 25.76
CA ARG A 88 1.51 -21.24 25.45
C ARG A 88 0.36 -20.32 25.88
N ASP A 89 0.55 -19.01 25.78
CA ASP A 89 -0.51 -18.04 26.00
C ASP A 89 -1.42 -17.96 24.76
N HIS A 90 -2.44 -18.81 24.75
CA HIS A 90 -3.39 -18.93 23.64
C HIS A 90 -4.20 -17.65 23.38
N ILE A 91 -4.42 -16.80 24.40
CA ILE A 91 -5.19 -15.56 24.26
C ILE A 91 -4.39 -14.55 23.43
N VAL A 92 -3.11 -14.38 23.76
CA VAL A 92 -2.22 -13.46 23.04
C VAL A 92 -1.98 -13.94 21.62
N ILE A 93 -1.79 -15.24 21.41
CA ILE A 93 -1.64 -15.83 20.07
C ILE A 93 -2.88 -15.55 19.21
N GLN A 94 -4.08 -15.83 19.71
CA GLN A 94 -5.31 -15.66 18.95
C GLN A 94 -5.56 -14.19 18.58
N ASN A 95 -5.32 -13.26 19.52
CA ASN A 95 -5.48 -11.83 19.27
C ASN A 95 -4.50 -11.29 18.23
N LEU A 96 -3.24 -11.72 18.29
CA LEU A 96 -2.23 -11.28 17.33
C LEU A 96 -2.47 -11.88 15.94
N VAL A 97 -2.88 -13.15 15.85
CA VAL A 97 -3.24 -13.79 14.57
C VAL A 97 -4.41 -13.08 13.91
N LEU A 98 -5.43 -12.67 14.68
CA LEU A 98 -6.55 -11.86 14.16
C LEU A 98 -6.11 -10.49 13.64
N PHE A 99 -5.03 -9.93 14.16
CA PHE A 99 -4.52 -8.61 13.75
C PHE A 99 -3.63 -8.68 12.50
N TYR A 100 -2.96 -9.81 12.29
CA TYR A 100 -2.08 -10.06 11.14
C TYR A 100 -2.79 -10.71 9.94
N GLY A 101 -3.86 -11.48 10.18
CA GLY A 101 -4.67 -12.16 9.16
C GLY A 101 -5.87 -11.34 8.72
#